data_AF-A0A8D3E831-F1
#
_entry.id   AF-A0A8D3E831-F1
#
_cell.length_a   1.000
_cell.length_b   1.000
_cell.length_c   1.000
_cell.angle_alpha   90.00
_cell.angle_beta   90.00
_cell.angle_gamma   90.00
#
_symmetry.space_group_name_H-M   'P 1'
#
loop_
_entity.id
_entity.type
_entity.pdbx_description
1 polymer ?
#
loop_
_entity_poly.entity_id
_entity_poly.type
_entity_poly.pdbx_seq_one_letter_code
_entity_poly.pdbx_strand_id
1 'polypeptide(L)'
;MSSFSGKFGAYTMTQLNEMLEDDDKLTTMVQEMDEMQDVQQSKAKTLVNNRTLAEQNLDLQPRLEHKKEQLTKRYNCLQENFESYQLRKSTLDHNSGNTSLDTLLALLQAEGAKIEEETENMADSFLDGDMTLDAFIDAYQSKRKLAHLRRVKIEKLQEMVLKGQRLPQASVPPSRSQDVSAAGSYLVDGSNGSSPVAQPRRQPPPPPSQPPPVFSSAMPYPPIPPRTGQPFPSVPSGYPSHFLSQYPPALPQRPSPRMTPQPGFIMQ
;
A
#
# COMPACT_ATOMS: atom_id res chain seq x y z
N MET A 1 -51.57 0.53 -36.37
CA MET A 1 -52.67 1.50 -36.71
C MET A 1 -53.49 1.12 -37.95
N SER A 2 -52.90 0.88 -39.14
CA SER A 2 -53.70 0.58 -40.35
C SER A 2 -54.46 -0.76 -40.31
N SER A 3 -54.00 -1.75 -39.53
CA SER A 3 -54.68 -3.06 -39.41
C SER A 3 -55.98 -2.99 -38.58
N PHE A 4 -56.01 -2.12 -37.56
CA PHE A 4 -57.16 -1.95 -36.66
C PHE A 4 -58.35 -1.35 -37.41
N SER A 5 -58.11 -0.30 -38.21
CA SER A 5 -59.15 0.33 -39.06
C SER A 5 -59.73 -0.65 -40.10
N GLY A 6 -58.91 -1.59 -40.59
CA GLY A 6 -59.35 -2.65 -41.51
C GLY A 6 -60.27 -3.70 -40.89
N LYS A 7 -60.15 -3.97 -39.58
CA LYS A 7 -61.05 -4.89 -38.86
C LYS A 7 -62.47 -4.31 -38.73
N PHE A 8 -62.61 -3.00 -38.51
CA PHE A 8 -63.93 -2.37 -38.40
C PHE A 8 -64.73 -2.35 -39.70
N GLY A 9 -64.06 -2.33 -40.84
CA GLY A 9 -64.71 -2.37 -42.16
C GLY A 9 -65.44 -3.68 -42.46
N ALA A 10 -65.18 -4.75 -41.70
CA ALA A 10 -65.81 -6.06 -41.87
C ALA A 10 -67.06 -6.28 -40.99
N TYR A 11 -67.34 -5.38 -40.03
CA TYR A 11 -68.48 -5.52 -39.11
C TYR A 11 -69.73 -4.81 -39.64
N THR A 12 -70.90 -5.37 -39.29
CA THR A 12 -72.19 -4.75 -39.56
C THR A 12 -72.51 -3.65 -38.53
N MET A 13 -73.38 -2.69 -38.87
CA MET A 13 -73.74 -1.58 -37.98
C MET A 13 -74.26 -2.03 -36.60
N THR A 14 -74.98 -3.15 -36.56
CA THR A 14 -75.50 -3.74 -35.32
C THR A 14 -74.38 -4.30 -34.44
N GLN A 15 -73.36 -4.95 -35.04
CA GLN A 15 -72.18 -5.46 -34.32
C GLN A 15 -71.26 -4.33 -33.83
N LEU A 16 -71.15 -3.25 -34.61
CA LEU A 16 -70.42 -2.05 -34.18
C LEU A 16 -71.11 -1.37 -33.00
N ASN A 17 -72.44 -1.28 -33.00
CA ASN A 17 -73.21 -0.70 -31.90
C ASN A 17 -73.15 -1.58 -30.65
N GLU A 18 -73.26 -2.91 -30.80
CA GLU A 18 -73.09 -3.87 -29.70
C GLU A 18 -71.70 -3.77 -29.06
N MET A 19 -70.65 -3.56 -29.86
CA MET A 19 -69.28 -3.39 -29.38
C MET A 19 -69.02 -2.03 -28.73
N LEU A 20 -69.83 -1.02 -29.04
CA LEU A 20 -69.78 0.31 -28.42
C LEU A 20 -70.48 0.35 -27.06
N GLU A 21 -71.47 -0.54 -26.86
CA GLU A 21 -72.24 -0.68 -25.62
C GLU A 21 -71.62 -1.70 -24.65
N ASP A 22 -70.59 -2.45 -25.08
CA ASP A 22 -69.92 -3.51 -24.31
C ASP A 22 -68.41 -3.25 -24.20
N ASP A 23 -68.02 -2.56 -23.12
CA ASP A 23 -66.63 -2.21 -22.83
C ASP A 23 -65.71 -3.45 -22.69
N ASP A 24 -66.25 -4.61 -22.28
CA ASP A 24 -65.47 -5.84 -22.13
C ASP A 24 -65.06 -6.41 -23.51
N LYS A 25 -65.95 -6.32 -24.51
CA LYS A 25 -65.62 -6.68 -25.90
C LYS A 25 -64.58 -5.75 -26.50
N LEU A 26 -64.70 -4.44 -26.26
CA LEU A 26 -63.71 -3.47 -26.72
C LEU A 26 -62.33 -3.74 -26.07
N THR A 27 -62.30 -4.02 -24.77
CA THR A 27 -61.08 -4.35 -24.03
C THR A 27 -60.44 -5.64 -24.54
N THR A 28 -61.25 -6.65 -24.85
CA THR A 28 -60.79 -7.92 -25.43
C THR A 28 -60.15 -7.70 -26.80
N MET A 29 -60.80 -6.92 -27.67
CA MET A 29 -60.23 -6.59 -28.99
C MET A 29 -58.88 -5.87 -28.88
N VAL A 30 -58.75 -4.94 -27.92
CA VAL A 30 -57.50 -4.21 -27.65
C VAL A 30 -56.40 -5.16 -27.12
N GLN A 31 -56.75 -6.11 -26.25
CA GLN A 31 -55.80 -7.13 -25.78
C GLN A 31 -55.33 -8.08 -26.89
N GLU A 32 -56.19 -8.35 -27.86
CA GLU A 32 -55.88 -9.16 -29.04
C GLU A 32 -55.12 -8.39 -30.13
N MET A 33 -54.90 -7.07 -29.99
CA MET A 33 -54.08 -6.32 -30.92
C MET A 33 -52.62 -6.75 -30.83
N ASP A 34 -51.98 -6.90 -31.99
CA ASP A 34 -50.56 -7.24 -32.10
C ASP A 34 -49.70 -6.25 -31.29
N GLU A 35 -50.01 -4.95 -31.36
CA GLU A 35 -49.27 -3.93 -30.59
C GLU A 35 -49.39 -4.14 -29.06
N MET A 36 -50.53 -4.62 -28.56
CA MET A 36 -50.70 -4.92 -27.13
C MET A 36 -50.05 -6.25 -26.74
N GLN A 37 -50.14 -7.27 -27.58
CA GLN A 37 -49.42 -8.53 -27.37
C GLN A 37 -47.92 -8.33 -27.34
N ASP A 38 -47.35 -7.53 -28.25
CA ASP A 38 -45.92 -7.22 -28.30
C ASP A 38 -45.45 -6.54 -27.01
N VAL A 39 -46.21 -5.56 -26.51
CA VAL A 39 -45.92 -4.89 -25.24
C VAL A 39 -46.00 -5.87 -24.08
N GLN A 40 -47.01 -6.74 -24.04
CA GLN A 40 -47.17 -7.74 -22.98
C GLN A 40 -46.06 -8.79 -23.02
N GLN A 41 -45.63 -9.22 -24.20
CA GLN A 41 -44.51 -10.13 -24.39
C GLN A 41 -43.19 -9.48 -23.97
N SER A 42 -42.97 -8.21 -24.35
CA SER A 42 -41.80 -7.43 -23.94
C SER A 42 -41.73 -7.24 -22.42
N LYS A 43 -42.87 -6.95 -21.79
CA LYS A 43 -43.01 -6.90 -20.32
C LYS A 43 -42.67 -8.24 -19.69
N ALA A 44 -43.23 -9.34 -20.18
CA ALA A 44 -42.94 -10.68 -19.66
C ALA A 44 -41.46 -11.02 -19.77
N LYS A 45 -40.84 -10.76 -20.93
CA LYS A 45 -39.39 -10.97 -21.15
C LYS A 45 -38.56 -10.14 -20.17
N THR A 46 -38.93 -8.89 -19.94
CA THR A 46 -38.24 -7.99 -19.01
C THR A 46 -38.36 -8.48 -17.57
N LEU A 47 -39.55 -8.93 -17.16
CA LEU A 47 -39.78 -9.48 -15.82
C LEU A 47 -38.97 -10.76 -15.58
N VAL A 48 -38.94 -11.67 -16.56
CA VAL A 48 -38.10 -12.88 -16.49
C VAL A 48 -36.63 -12.51 -16.38
N ASN A 49 -36.14 -11.61 -17.22
CA ASN A 49 -34.74 -11.16 -17.17
C ASN A 49 -34.39 -10.50 -15.83
N ASN A 50 -35.25 -9.63 -15.30
CA ASN A 50 -35.04 -9.00 -14.00
C ASN A 50 -35.01 -10.04 -12.87
N ARG A 51 -35.91 -11.04 -12.93
CA ARG A 51 -35.91 -12.15 -11.97
C ARG A 51 -34.61 -12.96 -12.03
N THR A 52 -34.16 -13.35 -13.23
CA THR A 52 -32.89 -14.08 -13.39
C THR A 52 -31.71 -13.27 -12.84
N LEU A 53 -31.66 -11.96 -13.10
CA LEU A 53 -30.61 -11.09 -12.55
C LEU A 53 -30.68 -10.99 -11.02
N ALA A 54 -31.88 -10.91 -10.45
CA ALA A 54 -32.06 -10.89 -9.00
C ALA A 54 -31.58 -12.20 -8.36
N GLU A 55 -31.93 -13.35 -8.95
CA GLU A 55 -31.48 -14.67 -8.51
C GLU A 55 -29.94 -14.77 -8.60
N GLN A 56 -29.33 -14.35 -9.70
CA GLN A 56 -27.86 -14.32 -9.85
C GLN A 56 -27.19 -13.41 -8.82
N ASN A 57 -27.77 -12.25 -8.52
CA ASN A 57 -27.23 -11.34 -7.49
C ASN A 57 -27.28 -11.97 -6.09
N LEU A 58 -28.37 -12.67 -5.77
CA LEU A 58 -28.51 -13.39 -4.50
C LEU A 58 -27.46 -14.51 -4.39
N ASP A 59 -27.18 -15.23 -5.48
CA ASP A 59 -26.15 -16.28 -5.51
C ASP A 59 -24.73 -15.73 -5.34
N LEU A 60 -24.47 -14.50 -5.77
CA LEU A 60 -23.17 -13.85 -5.62
C LEU A 60 -22.89 -13.37 -4.19
N GLN A 61 -23.93 -12.99 -3.46
CA GLN A 61 -23.83 -12.48 -2.09
C GLN A 61 -23.02 -13.38 -1.13
N PRO A 62 -23.30 -14.70 -1.00
CA PRO A 62 -22.52 -15.56 -0.09
C PRO A 62 -21.05 -15.66 -0.50
N ARG A 63 -20.76 -15.65 -1.81
CA ARG A 63 -19.39 -15.71 -2.31
C ARG A 63 -18.60 -14.43 -2.01
N LEU A 64 -19.25 -13.27 -2.11
CA LEU A 64 -18.66 -11.98 -1.74
C LEU A 64 -18.44 -11.89 -0.23
N GLU A 65 -19.41 -12.29 0.58
CA GLU A 65 -19.27 -12.24 2.03
C GLU A 65 -18.16 -13.19 2.51
N HIS A 66 -18.07 -14.39 1.93
CA HIS A 66 -16.98 -15.31 2.24
C HIS A 66 -15.60 -14.74 1.87
N LYS A 67 -15.46 -14.10 0.71
CA LYS A 67 -14.20 -13.44 0.32
C LYS A 67 -13.85 -12.26 1.23
N LYS A 68 -14.85 -11.48 1.63
CA LYS A 68 -14.70 -10.37 2.57
C LYS A 68 -14.25 -10.87 3.94
N GLU A 69 -14.87 -11.93 4.47
CA GLU A 69 -14.46 -12.56 5.72
C GLU A 69 -13.01 -13.06 5.66
N GLN A 70 -12.63 -13.75 4.58
CA GLN A 70 -11.25 -14.20 4.39
C GLN A 70 -10.26 -13.02 4.37
N LEU A 71 -10.61 -11.93 3.68
CA LEU A 71 -9.78 -10.74 3.62
C LEU A 71 -9.62 -10.10 5.01
N THR A 72 -10.73 -9.92 5.73
CA THR A 72 -10.73 -9.39 7.10
C THR A 72 -9.85 -10.25 8.02
N LYS A 73 -9.98 -11.58 7.95
CA LYS A 73 -9.15 -12.50 8.73
C LYS A 73 -7.65 -12.34 8.43
N ARG A 74 -7.29 -12.16 7.16
CA ARG A 74 -5.88 -11.93 6.76
C ARG A 74 -5.36 -10.60 7.28
N TYR A 75 -6.16 -9.54 7.22
CA TYR A 75 -5.80 -8.24 7.79
C TYR A 75 -5.62 -8.29 9.31
N ASN A 76 -6.52 -8.94 10.03
CA ASN A 76 -6.40 -9.09 11.49
C ASN A 76 -5.12 -9.87 11.87
N CYS A 77 -4.84 -10.97 11.18
CA CYS A 77 -3.61 -11.74 11.40
C CYS A 77 -2.34 -10.92 11.10
N LEU A 78 -2.37 -10.12 10.04
CA LEU A 78 -1.26 -9.20 9.73
C LEU A 78 -1.08 -8.15 10.83
N GLN A 79 -2.17 -7.58 11.34
CA GLN A 79 -2.15 -6.60 12.41
C GLN A 79 -1.56 -7.20 13.70
N GLU A 80 -2.03 -8.37 14.13
CA GLU A 80 -1.50 -9.08 15.30
C GLU A 80 0.00 -9.38 15.16
N ASN A 81 0.43 -9.86 13.99
CA ASN A 81 1.84 -10.11 13.71
C ASN A 81 2.67 -8.82 13.74
N PHE A 82 2.14 -7.72 13.20
CA PHE A 82 2.79 -6.43 13.21
C PHE A 82 2.94 -5.87 14.63
N GLU A 83 1.90 -5.96 15.45
CA GLU A 83 1.93 -5.55 16.86
C GLU A 83 2.94 -6.38 17.66
N SER A 84 2.94 -7.70 17.47
CA SER A 84 3.93 -8.62 18.07
C SER A 84 5.36 -8.29 17.67
N TYR A 85 5.58 -7.99 16.37
CA TYR A 85 6.87 -7.55 15.87
C TYR A 85 7.32 -6.23 16.51
N GLN A 86 6.43 -5.23 16.56
CA GLN A 86 6.74 -3.93 17.15
C GLN A 86 7.09 -4.04 18.64
N LEU A 87 6.37 -4.88 19.38
CA LEU A 87 6.66 -5.16 20.78
C LEU A 87 8.04 -5.81 20.95
N ARG A 88 8.35 -6.83 20.13
CA ARG A 88 9.66 -7.49 20.15
C ARG A 88 10.79 -6.53 19.80
N LYS A 89 10.58 -5.68 18.79
CA LYS A 89 11.54 -4.65 18.40
C LYS A 89 11.79 -3.67 19.54
N SER A 90 10.73 -3.12 20.14
CA SER A 90 10.86 -2.20 21.27
C SER A 90 11.56 -2.85 22.48
N THR A 91 11.31 -4.13 22.74
CA THR A 91 11.98 -4.88 23.80
C THR A 91 13.48 -5.05 23.49
N LEU A 92 13.82 -5.35 22.24
CA LEU A 92 15.22 -5.46 21.81
C LEU A 92 15.95 -4.12 21.92
N ASP A 93 15.33 -3.03 21.45
CA ASP A 93 15.90 -1.69 21.50
C ASP A 93 16.10 -1.23 22.96
N HIS A 94 15.17 -1.57 23.87
CA HIS A 94 15.33 -1.29 25.30
C HIS A 94 16.45 -2.13 25.94
N ASN A 95 16.47 -3.44 25.69
CA ASN A 95 17.44 -4.36 26.31
C ASN A 95 18.87 -4.17 25.80
N SER A 96 19.04 -3.79 24.53
CA SER A 96 20.36 -3.55 23.95
C SER A 96 20.99 -2.22 24.42
N GLY A 97 20.20 -1.36 25.08
CA GLY A 97 20.59 0.01 25.36
C GLY A 97 20.73 0.77 24.04
N ASN A 98 20.02 1.88 23.87
CA ASN A 98 20.03 2.68 22.64
C ASN A 98 21.38 3.43 22.39
N THR A 99 22.51 2.84 22.74
CA THR A 99 23.84 3.39 22.46
C THR A 99 24.36 2.75 21.19
N SER A 100 24.45 3.54 20.12
CA SER A 100 25.11 3.08 18.89
C SER A 100 26.57 2.73 19.18
N LEU A 101 27.10 1.80 18.40
CA LEU A 101 28.50 1.39 18.50
C LEU A 101 29.45 2.58 18.34
N ASP A 102 29.08 3.54 17.49
CA ASP A 102 29.79 4.82 17.29
C ASP A 102 29.78 5.70 18.55
N THR A 103 28.64 5.83 19.23
CA THR A 103 28.57 6.57 20.51
C THR A 103 29.43 5.91 21.57
N LEU A 104 29.41 4.58 21.67
CA LEU A 104 30.25 3.85 22.63
C LEU A 104 31.74 4.03 22.32
N LEU A 105 32.11 3.99 21.04
CA LEU A 105 33.50 4.21 20.60
C LEU A 105 33.98 5.62 20.97
N ALA A 106 33.17 6.65 20.70
CA ALA A 106 33.50 8.03 21.02
C ALA A 106 33.69 8.23 22.55
N LEU A 107 32.78 7.68 23.36
CA LEU A 107 32.89 7.73 24.82
C LEU A 107 34.16 7.02 25.32
N LEU A 108 34.45 5.84 24.78
CA LEU A 108 35.64 5.08 25.16
C LEU A 108 36.94 5.79 24.73
N GLN A 109 36.95 6.48 23.60
CA GLN A 109 38.07 7.31 23.15
C GLN A 109 38.30 8.50 24.08
N ALA A 110 37.24 9.22 24.47
CA ALA A 110 37.35 10.33 25.41
C ALA A 110 37.89 9.86 26.77
N GLU A 111 37.36 8.76 27.29
CA GLU A 111 37.84 8.12 28.52
C GLU A 111 39.26 7.54 28.37
N GLY A 112 39.64 7.09 27.17
CA GLY A 112 40.99 6.65 26.83
C GLY A 112 42.00 7.80 26.89
N ALA A 113 41.69 8.93 26.24
CA ALA A 113 42.51 10.13 26.27
C ALA A 113 42.67 10.68 27.69
N LYS A 114 41.56 10.74 28.45
CA LYS A 114 41.58 11.18 29.85
C LYS A 114 42.54 10.38 30.71
N ILE A 115 42.55 9.05 30.60
CA ILE A 115 43.47 8.24 31.42
C ILE A 115 44.92 8.32 30.93
N GLU A 116 45.15 8.54 29.63
CA GLU A 116 46.50 8.80 29.11
C GLU A 116 47.06 10.10 29.71
N GLU A 117 46.27 11.17 29.71
CA GLU A 117 46.59 12.46 30.35
C GLU A 117 46.79 12.30 31.87
N GLU A 118 45.93 11.57 32.58
CA GLU A 118 46.11 11.30 34.01
C GLU A 118 47.44 10.58 34.30
N THR A 119 47.86 9.65 33.43
CA THR A 119 49.17 8.98 33.60
C THR A 119 50.34 9.89 33.29
N GLU A 120 50.20 10.82 32.37
CA GLU A 120 51.22 11.83 32.05
C GLU A 120 51.38 12.81 33.20
N ASN A 121 50.27 13.37 33.71
CA ASN A 121 50.27 14.25 34.88
C ASN A 121 50.90 13.58 36.12
N MET A 122 50.67 12.28 36.34
CA MET A 122 51.32 11.55 37.43
C MET A 122 52.83 11.40 37.23
N ALA A 123 53.29 11.25 35.99
CA ALA A 123 54.72 11.22 35.69
C ALA A 123 55.35 12.59 35.97
N ASP A 124 54.69 13.67 35.56
CA ASP A 124 55.16 15.04 35.81
C ASP A 124 55.20 15.35 37.30
N SER A 125 54.12 15.07 38.05
CA SER A 125 54.10 15.24 39.52
C SER A 125 55.18 14.43 40.24
N PHE A 126 55.54 13.24 39.73
CA PHE A 126 56.65 12.47 40.30
C PHE A 126 58.00 13.11 40.00
N LEU A 127 58.21 13.63 38.79
CA LEU A 127 59.44 14.34 38.40
C LEU A 127 59.62 15.65 39.16
N ASP A 128 58.53 16.34 39.46
CA ASP A 128 58.50 17.58 40.25
C ASP A 128 58.68 17.33 41.76
N GLY A 129 58.58 16.08 42.20
CA GLY A 129 58.74 15.68 43.60
C GLY A 129 57.49 15.83 44.46
N ASP A 130 56.33 16.09 43.85
CA ASP A 130 55.03 16.22 44.52
C ASP A 130 54.46 14.87 45.03
N MET A 131 55.08 13.75 44.64
CA MET A 131 54.70 12.41 45.10
C MET A 131 55.89 11.50 45.38
N THR A 132 55.67 10.54 46.29
CA THR A 132 56.68 9.53 46.68
C THR A 132 56.77 8.40 45.66
N LEU A 133 57.93 7.74 45.61
CA LEU A 133 58.17 6.60 44.71
C LEU A 133 57.16 5.46 44.92
N ASP A 134 56.89 5.10 46.17
CA ASP A 134 55.97 4.01 46.49
C ASP A 134 54.54 4.34 46.05
N ALA A 135 54.07 5.57 46.30
CA ALA A 135 52.75 6.03 45.85
C ALA A 135 52.64 6.09 44.31
N PHE A 136 53.70 6.52 43.63
CA PHE A 136 53.78 6.52 42.17
C PHE A 136 53.69 5.10 41.62
N ILE A 137 54.49 4.16 42.13
CA ILE A 137 54.51 2.77 41.65
C ILE A 137 53.13 2.11 41.78
N ASP A 138 52.48 2.24 42.95
CA ASP A 138 51.18 1.63 43.22
C ASP A 138 50.07 2.15 42.29
N ALA A 139 50.02 3.47 42.09
CA ALA A 139 48.96 4.10 41.30
C ALA A 139 49.26 4.07 39.77
N TYR A 140 50.51 4.30 39.37
CA TYR A 140 50.87 4.48 37.97
C TYR A 140 50.74 3.17 37.18
N GLN A 141 51.22 2.06 37.74
CA GLN A 141 51.16 0.77 37.05
C GLN A 141 49.71 0.36 36.77
N SER A 142 48.81 0.56 37.73
CA SER A 142 47.40 0.22 37.57
C SER A 142 46.70 1.09 36.52
N LYS A 143 46.93 2.42 36.54
CA LYS A 143 46.39 3.35 35.53
C LYS A 143 46.99 3.13 34.15
N ARG A 144 48.29 2.89 34.05
CA ARG A 144 48.97 2.62 32.76
C ARG A 144 48.49 1.32 32.13
N LYS A 145 48.28 0.27 32.95
CA LYS A 145 47.64 -0.98 32.50
C LYS A 145 46.22 -0.72 31.98
N LEU A 146 45.43 0.09 32.68
CA LEU A 146 44.08 0.45 32.25
C LEU A 146 44.09 1.27 30.94
N ALA A 147 45.02 2.22 30.77
CA ALA A 147 45.19 2.98 29.54
C ALA A 147 45.50 2.06 28.33
N HIS A 148 46.46 1.15 28.48
CA HIS A 148 46.77 0.16 27.44
C HIS A 148 45.58 -0.75 27.12
N LEU A 149 44.84 -1.20 28.14
CA LEU A 149 43.65 -2.01 27.93
C LEU A 149 42.55 -1.24 27.18
N ARG A 150 42.32 0.04 27.52
CA ARG A 150 41.37 0.91 26.81
C ARG A 150 41.79 1.10 25.35
N ARG A 151 43.08 1.33 25.06
CA ARG A 151 43.60 1.44 23.69
C ARG A 151 43.28 0.23 22.83
N VAL A 152 43.56 -0.98 23.34
CA VAL A 152 43.22 -2.22 22.63
C VAL A 152 41.70 -2.36 22.43
N LYS A 153 40.89 -2.00 23.43
CA LYS A 153 39.43 -2.03 23.30
C LYS A 153 38.92 -1.02 22.27
N ILE A 154 39.52 0.17 22.17
CA ILE A 154 39.20 1.17 21.15
C ILE A 154 39.49 0.60 19.75
N GLU A 155 40.68 0.04 19.52
CA GLU A 155 41.04 -0.56 18.24
C GLU A 155 40.07 -1.68 17.83
N LYS A 156 39.72 -2.55 18.77
CA LYS A 156 38.77 -3.65 18.52
C LYS A 156 37.36 -3.16 18.24
N LEU A 157 36.90 -2.17 18.98
CA LEU A 157 35.58 -1.58 18.79
C LEU A 157 35.50 -0.81 17.46
N GLN A 158 36.56 -0.10 17.10
CA GLN A 158 36.71 0.57 15.79
C GLN A 158 36.66 -0.44 14.65
N GLU A 159 37.36 -1.58 14.77
CA GLU A 159 37.28 -2.69 13.81
C GLU A 159 35.84 -3.20 13.64
N MET A 160 35.10 -3.35 14.74
CA MET A 160 33.69 -3.76 14.72
C MET A 160 32.77 -2.71 14.08
N VAL A 161 32.99 -1.42 14.32
CA VAL A 161 32.24 -0.33 13.66
C VAL A 161 32.44 -0.36 12.14
N LEU A 162 33.69 -0.45 11.68
CA LEU A 162 34.01 -0.52 10.26
C LEU A 162 33.47 -1.79 9.58
N LYS A 163 33.52 -2.94 10.27
CA LYS A 163 33.02 -4.22 9.75
C LYS A 163 31.50 -4.35 9.83
N GLY A 164 30.85 -3.77 10.85
CA GLY A 164 29.40 -3.82 11.05
C GLY A 164 28.61 -3.12 9.94
N GLN A 165 29.24 -2.18 9.21
CA GLN A 165 28.69 -1.57 8.00
C GLN A 165 28.81 -2.47 6.75
N ARG A 166 29.54 -3.59 6.84
CA ARG A 166 29.63 -4.66 5.84
C ARG A 166 28.89 -5.91 6.33
N LEU A 167 27.58 -5.82 6.56
CA LEU A 167 26.79 -7.05 6.57
C LEU A 167 26.84 -7.67 5.16
N PRO A 168 27.06 -8.99 5.03
CA PRO A 168 26.93 -9.65 3.75
C PRO A 168 25.47 -9.48 3.31
N GLN A 169 25.22 -8.74 2.24
CA GLN A 169 24.00 -8.96 1.47
C GLN A 169 24.01 -10.44 1.12
N ALA A 170 23.11 -11.21 1.73
CA ALA A 170 22.83 -12.56 1.29
C ALA A 170 22.40 -12.42 -0.18
N SER A 171 23.32 -12.72 -1.09
CA SER A 171 23.02 -12.82 -2.51
C SER A 171 22.09 -14.02 -2.65
N VAL A 172 20.78 -13.77 -2.64
CA VAL A 172 19.79 -14.79 -3.02
C VAL A 172 20.01 -15.06 -4.50
N PRO A 173 20.43 -16.26 -4.92
CA PRO A 173 20.50 -16.58 -6.34
C PRO A 173 19.08 -16.53 -6.92
N PRO A 174 18.85 -15.91 -8.09
CA PRO A 174 17.55 -16.00 -8.73
C PRO A 174 17.32 -17.45 -9.13
N SER A 175 16.29 -18.08 -8.54
CA SER A 175 15.78 -19.37 -8.98
C SER A 175 15.40 -19.26 -10.46
N ARG A 176 16.26 -19.84 -11.31
CA ARG A 176 16.05 -19.91 -12.76
C ARG A 176 15.06 -21.04 -13.05
N SER A 177 13.80 -20.67 -13.26
CA SER A 177 12.80 -21.56 -13.83
C SER A 177 13.23 -21.96 -15.25
N GLN A 178 13.15 -23.26 -15.53
CA GLN A 178 13.47 -23.89 -16.80
C GLN A 178 12.54 -23.38 -17.92
N ASP A 179 13.09 -23.19 -19.11
CA ASP A 179 12.35 -23.47 -20.34
C ASP A 179 13.30 -24.01 -21.42
N VAL A 180 12.77 -24.92 -22.23
CA VAL A 180 13.48 -25.86 -23.11
C VAL A 180 13.61 -25.28 -24.52
N SER A 181 14.80 -25.37 -25.15
CA SER A 181 14.95 -25.72 -26.58
C SER A 181 16.40 -25.64 -27.07
N ALA A 182 16.62 -26.38 -28.16
CA ALA A 182 17.83 -27.10 -28.52
C ALA A 182 18.79 -26.38 -29.48
N ALA A 183 19.98 -27.01 -29.59
CA ALA A 183 20.91 -27.11 -30.73
C ALA A 183 21.86 -25.94 -31.07
N GLY A 184 23.15 -26.29 -31.20
CA GLY A 184 24.13 -25.56 -32.01
C GLY A 184 25.55 -25.50 -31.42
N SER A 185 26.41 -26.45 -31.78
CA SER A 185 27.86 -26.50 -31.50
C SER A 185 28.64 -25.31 -32.06
N TYR A 186 29.72 -24.92 -31.37
CA TYR A 186 31.12 -24.91 -31.88
C TYR A 186 32.12 -24.25 -30.91
N LEU A 187 33.33 -24.82 -30.91
CA LEU A 187 34.52 -24.45 -30.16
C LEU A 187 35.28 -23.32 -30.86
N VAL A 188 35.90 -22.38 -30.13
CA VAL A 188 37.21 -21.78 -30.45
C VAL A 188 37.93 -21.34 -29.15
N ASP A 189 39.23 -21.61 -29.19
CA ASP A 189 40.34 -21.43 -28.26
C ASP A 189 40.84 -19.97 -28.06
N GLY A 190 41.67 -19.75 -27.04
CA GLY A 190 42.78 -18.79 -27.13
C GLY A 190 42.72 -17.44 -26.39
N SER A 191 43.31 -17.42 -25.19
CA SER A 191 44.33 -16.45 -24.70
C SER A 191 44.08 -14.93 -24.57
N ASN A 192 44.70 -14.40 -23.49
CA ASN A 192 45.10 -13.02 -23.20
C ASN A 192 44.06 -12.05 -22.64
N GLY A 193 44.07 -11.95 -21.30
CA GLY A 193 43.50 -10.85 -20.54
C GLY A 193 44.25 -9.55 -20.78
N SER A 194 43.59 -8.63 -21.48
CA SER A 194 43.86 -7.20 -21.42
C SER A 194 42.59 -6.51 -20.92
N SER A 195 42.74 -5.65 -19.91
CA SER A 195 41.67 -4.85 -19.30
C SER A 195 40.90 -4.02 -20.34
N PRO A 196 39.61 -3.72 -20.07
CA PRO A 196 39.10 -2.40 -20.42
C PRO A 196 38.35 -1.73 -19.25
N VAL A 197 38.85 -0.52 -18.93
CA VAL A 197 38.13 0.75 -18.76
C VAL A 197 36.62 0.71 -18.47
N ALA A 198 36.26 1.45 -17.43
CA ALA A 198 34.90 1.75 -16.97
C ALA A 198 34.01 2.38 -18.05
N GLN A 199 32.80 1.84 -18.23
CA GLN A 199 31.73 2.49 -18.98
C GLN A 199 30.69 3.14 -18.03
N PRO A 200 30.00 4.22 -18.48
CA PRO A 200 29.08 4.97 -17.63
C PRO A 200 27.78 4.18 -17.39
N ARG A 201 27.25 4.30 -16.17
CA ARG A 201 25.94 3.75 -15.76
C ARG A 201 24.86 4.06 -16.80
N ARG A 202 24.29 3.03 -17.42
CA ARG A 202 23.00 3.16 -18.12
C ARG A 202 21.92 3.45 -17.07
N GLN A 203 21.21 4.57 -17.26
CA GLN A 203 19.98 4.84 -16.52
C GLN A 203 18.93 3.76 -16.84
N PRO A 204 18.09 3.38 -15.87
CA PRO A 204 16.98 2.46 -16.13
C PRO A 204 15.97 3.12 -17.10
N PRO A 205 15.29 2.33 -17.95
CA PRO A 205 14.32 2.87 -18.90
C PRO A 205 13.11 3.47 -18.17
N PRO A 206 12.48 4.53 -18.74
CA PRO A 206 11.27 5.12 -18.18
C PRO A 206 10.07 4.14 -18.28
N PRO A 207 9.08 4.26 -17.38
CA PRO A 207 7.87 3.46 -17.45
C PRO A 207 7.05 3.79 -18.71
N PRO A 208 6.25 2.84 -19.22
CA PRO A 208 5.44 3.05 -20.42
C PRO A 208 4.38 4.15 -20.18
N SER A 209 4.34 5.11 -21.10
CA SER A 209 3.34 6.19 -21.15
C SER A 209 1.94 5.60 -21.32
N GLN A 210 1.09 5.69 -20.29
CA GLN A 210 -0.34 5.45 -20.45
C GLN A 210 -0.99 6.63 -21.19
N PRO A 211 -1.85 6.40 -22.19
CA PRO A 211 -2.66 7.47 -22.76
C PRO A 211 -3.67 8.00 -21.73
N PRO A 212 -4.06 9.28 -21.81
CA PRO A 212 -5.01 9.88 -20.87
C PRO A 212 -6.38 9.20 -20.97
N PRO A 213 -7.18 9.22 -19.89
CA PRO A 213 -8.51 8.62 -19.91
C PRO A 213 -9.37 9.40 -20.91
N VAL A 214 -9.85 8.69 -21.92
CA VAL A 214 -10.92 9.17 -22.79
C VAL A 214 -12.17 9.23 -21.92
N PHE A 215 -12.64 10.44 -21.62
CA PHE A 215 -13.98 10.63 -21.09
C PHE A 215 -14.97 10.18 -22.16
N SER A 216 -15.46 8.96 -22.04
CA SER A 216 -16.61 8.47 -22.81
C SER A 216 -17.80 9.34 -22.43
N SER A 217 -18.23 10.18 -23.36
CA SER A 217 -19.42 11.00 -23.18
C SER A 217 -20.64 10.11 -22.94
N ALA A 218 -21.47 10.57 -22.02
CA ALA A 218 -22.68 9.91 -21.56
C ALA A 218 -23.63 9.61 -22.73
N MET A 219 -24.12 8.36 -22.78
CA MET A 219 -25.35 8.04 -23.49
C MET A 219 -26.50 8.86 -22.89
N PRO A 220 -27.40 9.44 -23.71
CA PRO A 220 -28.46 10.29 -23.22
C PRO A 220 -29.54 9.45 -22.54
N TYR A 221 -29.55 9.47 -21.21
CA TYR A 221 -30.72 9.06 -20.43
C TYR A 221 -31.86 10.06 -20.68
N PRO A 222 -33.12 9.61 -20.79
CA PRO A 222 -34.25 10.52 -20.88
C PRO A 222 -34.38 11.35 -19.59
N PRO A 223 -34.78 12.63 -19.68
CA PRO A 223 -34.84 13.51 -18.52
C PRO A 223 -35.91 13.05 -17.52
N ILE A 224 -35.49 12.94 -16.26
CA ILE A 224 -36.39 12.74 -15.12
C ILE A 224 -37.26 14.01 -14.99
N PRO A 225 -38.61 13.91 -14.94
CA PRO A 225 -39.47 15.08 -14.83
C PRO A 225 -39.27 15.80 -13.47
N PRO A 226 -39.41 17.14 -13.42
CA PRO A 226 -39.17 17.92 -12.22
C PRO A 226 -40.19 17.56 -11.14
N ARG A 227 -39.67 17.21 -9.95
CA ARG A 227 -40.46 16.90 -8.76
C ARG A 227 -41.04 18.21 -8.21
N THR A 228 -42.24 18.58 -8.62
CA THR A 228 -43.00 19.68 -8.01
C THR A 228 -43.22 19.38 -6.53
N GLY A 229 -42.84 20.33 -5.67
CA GLY A 229 -42.87 20.20 -4.23
C GLY A 229 -44.26 19.86 -3.70
N GLN A 230 -44.38 18.68 -3.10
CA GLN A 230 -45.43 18.32 -2.17
C GLN A 230 -44.79 17.55 -1.00
N PRO A 231 -44.97 17.98 0.26
CA PRO A 231 -44.51 17.21 1.41
C PRO A 231 -45.43 15.99 1.60
N PHE A 232 -44.86 14.79 1.61
CA PHE A 232 -45.58 13.58 2.03
C PHE A 232 -45.75 13.58 3.55
N PRO A 233 -46.91 13.18 4.09
CA PRO A 233 -47.07 13.00 5.52
C PRO A 233 -46.23 11.81 6.00
N SER A 234 -45.58 12.04 7.14
CA SER A 234 -44.68 11.16 7.88
C SER A 234 -45.13 9.70 7.96
N VAL A 235 -44.31 8.80 7.42
CA VAL A 235 -44.34 7.36 7.70
C VAL A 235 -43.07 7.02 8.52
N PRO A 236 -43.15 6.25 9.63
CA PRO A 236 -41.99 6.01 10.48
C PRO A 236 -40.96 5.13 9.77
N SER A 237 -39.74 5.65 9.63
CA SER A 237 -38.59 4.93 9.08
C SER A 237 -38.09 3.89 10.09
N GLY A 238 -38.36 2.62 9.83
CA GLY A 238 -37.90 1.47 10.62
C GLY A 238 -36.67 0.77 10.05
N TYR A 239 -35.77 1.47 9.35
CA TYR A 239 -34.49 0.89 8.90
C TYR A 239 -33.31 1.55 9.62
N PRO A 240 -32.46 0.77 10.34
CA PRO A 240 -31.23 1.30 10.93
C PRO A 240 -30.22 1.61 9.82
N SER A 241 -29.92 2.90 9.65
CA SER A 241 -28.86 3.37 8.76
C SER A 241 -27.50 3.19 9.45
N HIS A 242 -26.87 2.03 9.25
CA HIS A 242 -25.52 1.71 9.74
C HIS A 242 -24.49 1.63 8.61
N PHE A 243 -24.49 2.56 7.65
CA PHE A 243 -23.54 2.52 6.53
C PHE A 243 -22.79 3.83 6.28
N LEU A 244 -22.55 4.63 7.32
CA LEU A 244 -21.69 5.81 7.22
C LEU A 244 -20.68 5.87 8.39
N SER A 245 -19.79 4.87 8.47
CA SER A 245 -18.47 5.04 9.09
C SER A 245 -17.62 3.79 8.88
N GLN A 246 -16.79 3.76 7.84
CA GLN A 246 -15.60 2.90 7.85
C GLN A 246 -14.54 3.34 6.83
N TYR A 247 -13.99 4.54 7.01
CA TYR A 247 -12.61 4.80 6.55
C TYR A 247 -11.72 4.87 7.78
N PRO A 248 -10.58 4.17 7.82
CA PRO A 248 -9.59 4.39 8.88
C PRO A 248 -9.07 5.83 8.77
N PRO A 249 -8.79 6.52 9.89
CA PRO A 249 -8.23 7.86 9.84
C PRO A 249 -6.88 7.82 9.13
N ALA A 250 -6.64 8.82 8.27
CA ALA A 250 -5.34 8.99 7.64
C ALA A 250 -4.26 9.17 8.72
N LEU A 251 -3.14 8.44 8.56
CA LEU A 251 -1.97 8.59 9.41
C LEU A 251 -1.50 10.06 9.41
N PRO A 252 -1.01 10.60 10.54
CA PRO A 252 -0.47 11.95 10.58
C PRO A 252 0.64 12.13 9.54
N GLN A 253 0.42 13.05 8.60
CA GLN A 253 1.42 13.49 7.63
C GLN A 253 2.66 13.99 8.39
N ARG A 254 3.83 13.41 8.11
CA ARG A 254 5.11 13.93 8.59
C ARG A 254 5.30 15.31 7.97
N PRO A 255 5.64 16.36 8.73
CA PRO A 255 5.89 17.67 8.15
C PRO A 255 7.08 17.60 7.18
N SER A 256 6.94 18.28 6.04
CA SER A 256 7.98 18.40 5.02
C SER A 256 9.30 18.89 5.64
N PRO A 257 10.47 18.39 5.20
CA PRO A 257 11.74 18.89 5.67
C PRO A 257 11.85 20.38 5.33
N ARG A 258 11.90 21.23 6.36
CA ARG A 258 12.22 22.65 6.21
C ARG A 258 13.60 22.75 5.55
N MET A 259 13.66 23.37 4.39
CA MET A 259 14.92 23.85 3.83
C MET A 259 15.51 24.87 4.81
N THR A 260 16.74 24.64 5.23
CA THR A 260 17.54 25.58 6.02
C THR A 260 17.72 26.88 5.24
N PRO A 261 17.56 28.07 5.85
CA PRO A 261 17.88 29.33 5.21
C PRO A 261 19.38 29.39 4.91
N GLN A 262 19.74 29.66 3.66
CA GLN A 262 21.12 29.98 3.26
C GLN A 262 21.57 31.28 3.95
N PRO A 263 22.77 31.35 4.54
CA PRO A 263 23.30 32.60 5.07
C PRO A 263 23.66 33.53 3.91
N GLY A 264 23.03 34.72 3.91
CA GLY A 264 23.28 35.78 2.94
C GLY A 264 24.69 36.34 3.05
N PHE A 265 25.28 36.64 1.89
CA PHE A 265 26.53 37.37 1.75
C PHE A 265 26.40 38.79 2.31
N ILE A 266 27.29 39.16 3.22
CA ILE A 266 27.55 40.56 3.57
C ILE A 266 28.50 41.10 2.50
N MET A 267 28.03 42.01 1.64
CA MET A 267 28.90 42.85 0.85
C MET A 267 29.47 43.96 1.74
N GLN A 268 30.80 44.13 1.69
CA GLN A 268 31.48 45.35 2.14
C GLN A 268 31.31 46.45 1.10
#